data_AF-A0A378B0N1-F1
#
_entry.id   AF-A0A378B0N1-F1
#
_cell.length_a   1.000
_cell.length_b   1.000
_cell.length_c   1.000
_cell.angle_alpha   90.00
_cell.angle_beta   90.00
_cell.angle_gamma   90.00
#
_symmetry.space_group_name_H-M   'P 1'
#
loop_
_entity.id
_entity.type
_entity.pdbx_description
1 polymer ?
#
loop_
_entity_poly.entity_id
_entity_poly.type
_entity_poly.pdbx_seq_one_letter_code
_entity_poly.pdbx_strand_id
1 'polypeptide(L)'
;MLTCESVRSTDSPHFAMLDALYARAFPWHEQRESEAKRQALSHPRYALEAWFDEGVFVGLSGCWQFAGYGYIEHLAIDDTLRSPRLW
;
A
#
# COMPACT_ATOMS: atom_id res chain seq x y z
N MET A 1 -16.79 -7.61 -3.12
CA MET A 1 -16.74 -7.23 -1.69
C MET A 1 -15.34 -6.77 -1.42
N LEU A 2 -15.19 -5.53 -0.95
CA LEU A 2 -13.88 -4.97 -0.69
C LEU A 2 -13.34 -5.48 0.66
N THR A 3 -12.16 -6.09 0.63
CA THR A 3 -11.43 -6.55 1.82
C THR A 3 -10.02 -5.97 1.85
N CYS A 4 -9.41 -5.93 3.03
CA CYS A 4 -8.03 -5.51 3.20
C CYS A 4 -7.26 -6.48 4.10
N GLU A 5 -5.99 -6.69 3.78
CA GLU A 5 -5.07 -7.52 4.56
C GLU A 5 -3.86 -6.70 5.02
N SER A 6 -3.54 -6.77 6.31
CA SER A 6 -2.41 -6.05 6.89
C SER A 6 -1.09 -6.69 6.52
N VAL A 7 -0.18 -5.90 5.98
CA VAL A 7 1.20 -6.27 5.65
C VAL A 7 2.11 -5.70 6.73
N ARG A 8 2.76 -6.58 7.51
CA ARG A 8 3.57 -6.20 8.69
C ARG A 8 5.06 -6.50 8.54
N SER A 9 5.44 -7.21 7.49
CA SER A 9 6.82 -7.53 7.17
C SER A 9 7.01 -7.70 5.67
N THR A 10 8.26 -7.66 5.23
CA THR A 10 8.62 -7.93 3.84
C THR A 10 8.40 -9.38 3.43
N ASP A 11 8.21 -10.29 4.40
CA ASP A 11 7.96 -11.71 4.19
C ASP A 11 6.46 -12.03 4.09
N SER A 12 5.59 -11.03 4.25
CA SER A 12 4.16 -11.21 4.11
C SER A 12 3.82 -11.64 2.68
N PRO A 13 2.86 -12.56 2.45
CA PRO A 13 2.56 -13.10 1.13
C PRO A 13 2.18 -12.04 0.10
N HIS A 14 1.58 -10.94 0.54
CA HIS A 14 1.15 -9.83 -0.31
C HIS A 14 2.20 -8.74 -0.50
N PHE A 15 3.34 -8.78 0.21
CA PHE A 15 4.32 -7.71 0.19
C PHE A 15 4.91 -7.50 -1.21
N ALA A 16 5.33 -8.56 -1.89
CA ALA A 16 5.98 -8.43 -3.20
C ALA A 16 5.07 -7.77 -4.26
N MET A 17 3.80 -8.18 -4.32
CA MET A 17 2.81 -7.61 -5.24
C MET A 17 2.47 -6.15 -4.87
N LEU A 18 2.30 -5.86 -3.59
CA LEU A 18 2.05 -4.52 -3.09
C LEU A 18 3.24 -3.59 -3.38
N ASP A 19 4.47 -4.04 -3.15
CA ASP A 19 5.69 -3.25 -3.36
C ASP A 19 5.91 -2.93 -4.84
N ALA A 20 5.53 -3.84 -5.73
CA ALA A 20 5.55 -3.60 -7.17
C ALA A 20 4.53 -2.52 -7.60
N LEU A 21 3.32 -2.50 -7.02
CA LEU A 21 2.36 -1.41 -7.25
C LEU A 21 2.88 -0.09 -6.66
N TYR A 22 3.45 -0.13 -5.45
CA TYR A 22 4.04 1.04 -4.83
C TYR A 22 5.15 1.67 -5.70
N ALA A 23 6.07 0.86 -6.21
CA ALA A 23 7.19 1.33 -7.01
C ALA A 23 6.79 1.95 -8.36
N ARG A 24 5.69 1.49 -8.96
CA ARG A 24 5.18 2.06 -10.22
C ARG A 24 4.24 3.25 -10.02
N ALA A 25 3.56 3.32 -8.87
CA ALA A 25 2.59 4.37 -8.57
C ALA A 25 3.24 5.67 -8.10
N PHE A 26 4.42 5.61 -7.47
CA PHE A 26 5.10 6.76 -6.89
C PHE A 26 6.47 7.00 -7.54
N PRO A 27 6.85 8.25 -7.89
CA PRO A 27 8.20 8.58 -8.33
C PRO A 27 9.27 8.15 -7.33
N TRP A 28 10.49 7.86 -7.80
CA TRP A 28 11.60 7.40 -6.95
C TRP A 28 11.82 8.23 -5.67
N HIS A 29 11.74 9.56 -5.76
CA HIS A 29 11.97 10.45 -4.62
C HIS A 29 10.81 10.50 -3.60
N GLU A 30 9.66 9.88 -3.93
CA GLU A 30 8.52 9.68 -3.03
C GLU A 30 8.49 8.25 -2.46
N GLN A 31 9.39 7.38 -2.93
CA GLN A 31 9.51 6.01 -2.47
C GLN A 31 10.42 5.91 -1.24
N ARG A 32 10.06 5.01 -0.34
CA ARG A 32 10.95 4.62 0.75
C ARG A 32 12.06 3.69 0.28
N GLU A 33 13.26 3.93 0.79
CA GLU A 33 14.35 2.95 0.72
C GLU A 33 13.98 1.65 1.45
N SER A 34 14.60 0.55 1.05
CA SER A 34 14.31 -0.80 1.58
C SER A 34 14.36 -0.89 3.11
N GLU A 35 15.33 -0.22 3.73
CA GLU A 35 15.46 -0.19 5.19
C GLU A 35 14.34 0.64 5.84
N ALA A 36 14.02 1.80 5.26
CA ALA A 36 12.93 2.64 5.73
C ALA A 36 11.56 1.94 5.61
N LYS A 37 11.35 1.12 4.58
CA LYS A 37 10.17 0.25 4.47
C LYS A 37 10.06 -0.72 5.65
N ARG A 38 11.16 -1.42 5.99
CA ARG A 38 11.18 -2.34 7.15
C ARG A 38 10.93 -1.62 8.47
N GLN A 39 11.50 -0.44 8.66
CA GLN A 39 11.29 0.38 9.86
C GLN A 39 9.84 0.88 9.95
N ALA A 40 9.25 1.31 8.84
CA ALA A 40 7.84 1.71 8.81
C ALA A 40 6.93 0.51 9.16
N LEU A 41 7.14 -0.64 8.52
CA LEU A 41 6.35 -1.86 8.76
C LEU A 41 6.41 -2.37 10.20
N SER A 42 7.53 -2.17 10.90
CA SER A 42 7.66 -2.56 12.31
C SER A 42 7.11 -1.52 13.28
N HIS A 43 6.78 -0.30 12.82
CA HIS A 43 6.26 0.74 13.69
C HIS A 43 4.79 0.46 14.06
N PRO A 44 4.43 0.41 15.35
CA PRO A 44 3.06 0.08 15.80
C PRO A 44 1.95 1.06 15.38
N ARG A 45 2.31 2.19 14.78
CA ARG A 45 1.37 3.23 14.32
C ARG A 45 1.22 3.25 12.81
N TYR A 46 2.05 2.50 12.09
CA TYR A 46 1.99 2.42 10.64
C TYR A 46 1.20 1.17 10.26
N ALA A 47 0.21 1.36 9.40
CA ALA A 47 -0.57 0.30 8.79
C ALA A 47 -0.31 0.32 7.30
N LEU A 48 0.25 -0.77 6.77
CA LEU A 48 0.28 -1.03 5.34
C LEU A 48 -0.75 -2.12 5.05
N GLU A 49 -1.63 -1.87 4.08
CA GLU A 49 -2.75 -2.74 3.75
C GLU A 49 -2.79 -3.02 2.26
N ALA A 50 -2.95 -4.30 1.92
CA ALA A 50 -3.26 -4.76 0.57
C ALA A 50 -4.79 -4.85 0.42
N TRP A 51 -5.35 -4.21 -0.60
CA TRP A 51 -6.79 -4.19 -0.86
C TRP A 51 -7.17 -5.18 -1.94
N PHE A 52 -8.32 -5.83 -1.75
CA PHE A 52 -8.87 -6.82 -2.65
C PHE A 52 -10.35 -6.58 -2.91
N ASP A 53 -10.80 -6.82 -4.14
CA ASP A 53 -12.21 -6.93 -4.48
C ASP A 53 -12.48 -8.30 -5.08
N GLU A 54 -13.39 -9.06 -4.47
CA GLU A 54 -13.67 -10.46 -4.86
C GLU A 54 -12.39 -11.34 -4.93
N GLY A 55 -11.44 -11.07 -4.03
CA GLY A 55 -10.14 -11.77 -3.96
C GLY A 55 -9.09 -11.31 -4.98
N VAL A 56 -9.44 -10.37 -5.87
CA VAL A 56 -8.50 -9.76 -6.81
C VAL A 56 -7.81 -8.58 -6.14
N PHE A 57 -6.48 -8.52 -6.18
CA PHE A 57 -5.75 -7.37 -5.66
C PHE A 57 -6.06 -6.11 -6.46
N VAL A 58 -6.51 -5.06 -5.77
CA VAL A 58 -6.94 -3.80 -6.40
C VAL A 58 -6.05 -2.61 -6.04
N GLY A 59 -5.28 -2.68 -4.95
CA GLY A 59 -4.54 -1.52 -4.50
C GLY A 59 -3.89 -1.65 -3.12
N LEU A 60 -3.36 -0.53 -2.64
CA LEU A 60 -2.69 -0.42 -1.35
C LEU A 60 -3.06 0.87 -0.63
N SER A 61 -3.02 0.84 0.71
CA SER A 61 -2.97 2.02 1.57
C SER A 61 -1.84 1.90 2.60
N GLY A 62 -1.07 2.97 2.75
CA GLY A 62 -0.10 3.19 3.82
C GLY A 62 -0.57 4.34 4.70
N CYS A 63 -0.88 4.05 5.96
CA CYS A 63 -1.52 4.98 6.89
C CYS A 63 -0.76 5.07 8.21
N TRP A 64 -0.61 6.28 8.74
CA TRP A 64 -0.15 6.53 10.11
C TRP A 64 -1.31 6.86 11.03
N GLN A 65 -1.40 6.16 12.15
CA GLN A 65 -2.40 6.39 13.18
C GLN A 65 -1.84 7.29 14.28
N PHE A 66 -2.53 8.40 14.55
CA PHE A 66 -2.22 9.33 15.63
C PHE A 66 -3.39 9.43 16.60
N ALA A 67 -3.21 10.13 17.72
CA ALA A 67 -4.29 10.37 18.66
C ALA A 67 -5.34 11.28 18.00
N GLY A 68 -6.47 10.68 17.61
CA GLY A 68 -7.63 11.39 17.08
C GLY A 68 -7.68 11.57 15.56
N TYR A 69 -6.67 11.12 14.81
CA TYR A 69 -6.73 11.12 13.34
C TYR A 69 -5.79 10.09 12.70
N GLY A 70 -6.12 9.69 11.47
CA GLY A 70 -5.24 8.90 10.60
C GLY A 70 -4.73 9.76 9.46
N TYR A 71 -3.46 9.59 9.11
CA TYR A 71 -2.83 10.21 7.95
C TYR A 71 -2.59 9.14 6.89
N ILE A 72 -3.29 9.25 5.76
CA ILE A 72 -3.03 8.42 4.58
C ILE A 72 -1.80 9.00 3.88
N GLU A 73 -0.70 8.30 3.95
CA GLU A 73 0.56 8.72 3.34
C GLU A 73 0.66 8.26 1.89
N HIS A 74 0.28 7.01 1.63
CA HIS A 74 0.29 6.43 0.29
C HIS A 74 -1.04 5.74 0.02
N LEU A 75 -1.65 6.04 -1.12
CA LEU A 75 -2.85 5.37 -1.62
C LEU A 75 -2.72 5.17 -3.12
N ALA A 76 -2.77 3.92 -3.57
CA ALA A 76 -2.67 3.59 -4.98
C ALA A 76 -3.63 2.46 -5.35
N ILE A 77 -4.30 2.63 -6.49
CA ILE A 77 -5.12 1.61 -7.16
C ILE A 77 -4.35 1.09 -8.37
N ASP A 78 -4.40 -0.21 -8.61
CA ASP A 78 -3.86 -0.85 -9.82
C ASP A 78 -4.39 -0.15 -11.08
N ASP A 79 -3.49 0.32 -11.92
CA ASP A 79 -3.79 1.09 -13.12
C ASP A 79 -4.55 0.29 -14.18
N THR A 80 -4.43 -1.04 -14.18
CA THR A 80 -5.20 -1.93 -15.07
C THR A 80 -6.69 -2.01 -14.73
N LEU A 81 -7.05 -1.67 -13.49
CA LEU A 81 -8.42 -1.68 -12.98
C LEU A 81 -9.06 -0.28 -13.01
N ARG A 82 -8.28 0.74 -13.33
CA ARG A 82 -8.81 2.09 -13.52
C ARG A 82 -9.57 2.11 -14.84
N SER A 83 -10.69 2.84 -14.86
CA SER A 83 -11.44 3.07 -16.10
C SER A 83 -10.50 3.54 -17.20
N PRO A 84 -10.66 3.07 -18.45
CA PRO A 84 -9.89 3.59 -19.56
C PRO A 84 -9.98 5.11 -19.53
N ARG A 85 -8.84 5.79 -19.61
CA ARG A 85 -8.82 7.23 -19.86
C ARG A 85 -9.47 7.43 -21.23
N LEU A 86 -10.76 7.78 -21.24
CA LEU A 86 -11.44 8.30 -22.41
C LEU A 86 -10.89 9.72 -22.63
N TRP A 87 -9.76 9.80 -23.32
CA TRP A 87 -9.35 10.97 -24.10
C TRP A 87 -8.28 10.56 -25.12
#